data_AF-A0A955DDJ9-F1
#
_entry.id   AF-A0A955DDJ9-F1
#
_cell.length_a   1.000
_cell.length_b   1.000
_cell.length_c   1.000
_cell.angle_alpha   90.00
_cell.angle_beta   90.00
_cell.angle_gamma   90.00
#
_symmetry.space_group_name_H-M   'P 1'
#
loop_
_entity.id
_entity.type
_entity.pdbx_description
1 polymer ?
#
loop_
_entity_poly.entity_id
_entity_poly.type
_entity_poly.pdbx_seq_one_letter_code
_entity_poly.pdbx_strand_id
1 'polypeptide(L)'
;SVDENGDGVPDECEDCNGNGRPDGCDIDDNPMLDLNGNGIIDTCDADCDDDGIPDWGEILFGAPDVNDNGVPDECEDCDGDGTLKGDCDGNGTPDDCDLIEADPDGDGFSPADCNGNGVLDACEPEYVDCDCNGMHDDDEIAGGLVTDCNGNGVLDSCDLAAGDAVDCNDNGLPDTCDLASGFSADVNGNGVPDECEDCDGDGIPDDIEIMNGAPDLNQNGIPDSCDPDCNDNGFPDFFEIILGLVADVNGNGVPDLCEDCDGDGVLDPEEISSGQSTDLNGNGVPDDCEPDCNDNDAPDDYDIDAGTSMDVNGNGVPDECDPDCNENGVPDDVDIANGAPDANNDGIPDVCQLIADLNDDGTVGPADLAIILAAWGACPPEDCPADLDGDAVVGAADLAALLANWS
;
A
#
# COMPACT_ATOMS: atom_id res chain seq x y z
N SER A 1 1.42 -48.33 33.36
CA SER A 1 1.09 -47.01 32.85
C SER A 1 -0.38 -46.72 33.05
N VAL A 2 -0.68 -46.01 34.12
CA VAL A 2 -1.88 -45.16 34.15
C VAL A 2 -1.51 -43.92 33.32
N ASP A 3 -2.52 -43.34 32.68
CA ASP A 3 -2.50 -42.10 31.90
C ASP A 3 -3.74 -41.38 32.44
N GLU A 4 -3.57 -40.65 33.55
CA GLU A 4 -4.66 -40.05 34.33
C GLU A 4 -5.19 -38.77 33.66
N ASN A 5 -4.36 -38.08 32.88
CA ASN A 5 -4.68 -36.84 32.17
C ASN A 5 -5.17 -37.08 30.71
N GLY A 6 -4.93 -38.25 30.13
CA GLY A 6 -5.49 -38.71 28.86
C GLY A 6 -4.73 -38.25 27.61
N ASP A 7 -3.47 -37.87 27.72
CA ASP A 7 -2.64 -37.35 26.62
C ASP A 7 -1.96 -38.45 25.78
N GLY A 8 -2.07 -39.71 26.20
CA GLY A 8 -1.51 -40.86 25.49
C GLY A 8 -0.06 -41.19 25.86
N VAL A 9 0.53 -40.47 26.80
CA VAL A 9 1.81 -40.80 27.46
C VAL A 9 1.50 -41.39 28.84
N PRO A 10 2.18 -42.48 29.25
CA PRO A 10 2.06 -42.93 30.63
C PRO A 10 2.53 -41.86 31.64
N ASP A 11 1.75 -41.58 32.69
CA ASP A 11 2.15 -40.64 33.76
C ASP A 11 3.52 -41.00 34.39
N GLU A 12 3.88 -42.30 34.39
CA GLU A 12 5.18 -42.79 34.90
C GLU A 12 6.37 -42.49 33.97
N CYS A 13 6.10 -41.95 32.78
CA CYS A 13 7.08 -41.47 31.81
C CYS A 13 7.19 -39.93 31.79
N GLU A 14 6.29 -39.21 32.46
CA GLU A 14 6.25 -37.75 32.57
C GLU A 14 6.79 -37.31 33.94
N ASP A 15 8.08 -37.54 34.15
CA ASP A 15 8.82 -37.13 35.36
C ASP A 15 10.11 -36.47 34.91
N CYS A 16 9.97 -35.27 34.36
CA CYS A 16 11.06 -34.51 33.75
C CYS A 16 12.12 -34.10 34.79
N ASN A 17 11.68 -33.80 36.01
CA ASN A 17 12.57 -33.43 37.12
C ASN A 17 13.21 -34.67 37.83
N GLY A 18 12.80 -35.88 37.45
CA GLY A 18 13.38 -37.16 37.87
C GLY A 18 13.17 -37.49 39.35
N ASN A 19 12.14 -36.95 39.99
CA ASN A 19 11.87 -37.13 41.41
C ASN A 19 11.08 -38.42 41.72
N GLY A 20 10.62 -39.13 40.69
CA GLY A 20 9.85 -40.36 40.77
C GLY A 20 8.35 -40.15 40.96
N ARG A 21 7.85 -38.95 40.70
CA ARG A 21 6.44 -38.55 40.72
C ARG A 21 6.09 -37.93 39.36
N PRO A 22 4.89 -38.19 38.83
CA PRO A 22 4.46 -37.53 37.60
C PRO A 22 4.39 -36.01 37.75
N ASP A 23 4.81 -35.27 36.72
CA ASP A 23 4.89 -33.82 36.71
C ASP A 23 3.52 -33.17 36.91
N GLY A 24 2.45 -33.72 36.31
CA GLY A 24 1.07 -33.26 36.53
C GLY A 24 0.63 -33.33 38.01
N CYS A 25 1.14 -34.32 38.78
CA CYS A 25 0.88 -34.37 40.22
C CYS A 25 1.67 -33.31 41.00
N ASP A 26 2.85 -32.90 40.52
CA ASP A 26 3.64 -31.82 41.11
C ASP A 26 2.99 -30.45 40.86
N ILE A 27 2.47 -30.23 39.65
CA ILE A 27 1.70 -29.03 39.27
C ILE A 27 0.41 -28.93 40.10
N ASP A 28 -0.33 -30.03 40.30
CA ASP A 28 -1.53 -30.06 41.16
C ASP A 28 -1.26 -29.64 42.61
N ASP A 29 -0.11 -30.03 43.17
CA ASP A 29 0.28 -29.68 44.53
C ASP A 29 0.84 -28.25 44.64
N ASN A 30 1.52 -27.79 43.59
CA ASN A 30 2.09 -26.46 43.49
C ASN A 30 1.91 -25.89 42.08
N PRO A 31 0.81 -25.17 41.81
CA PRO A 31 0.55 -24.56 40.50
C PRO A 31 1.56 -23.48 40.08
N MET A 32 2.49 -23.10 40.97
CA MET A 32 3.59 -22.17 40.64
C MET A 32 4.78 -22.87 39.99
N LEU A 33 4.67 -24.17 39.72
CA LEU A 33 5.66 -24.93 38.95
C LEU A 33 5.38 -24.88 37.45
N ASP A 34 4.23 -24.36 37.03
CA ASP A 34 3.77 -24.23 35.64
C ASP A 34 3.13 -22.84 35.52
N LEU A 35 3.97 -21.82 35.33
CA LEU A 35 3.55 -20.42 35.33
C LEU A 35 2.82 -20.03 34.04
N ASN A 36 3.18 -20.65 32.92
CA ASN A 36 2.55 -20.40 31.61
C ASN A 36 1.27 -21.26 31.40
N GLY A 37 1.05 -22.28 32.22
CA GLY A 37 -0.14 -23.12 32.20
C GLY A 37 -0.15 -24.17 31.08
N ASN A 38 1.01 -24.52 30.52
CA ASN A 38 1.14 -25.45 29.40
C ASN A 38 1.12 -26.93 29.84
N GLY A 39 1.14 -27.21 31.15
CA GLY A 39 1.13 -28.56 31.72
C GLY A 39 2.52 -29.19 31.87
N ILE A 40 3.58 -28.46 31.54
CA ILE A 40 4.98 -28.82 31.76
C ILE A 40 5.49 -27.99 32.95
N ILE A 41 6.36 -28.57 33.77
CA ILE A 41 7.00 -27.80 34.84
C ILE A 41 7.99 -26.81 34.22
N ASP A 42 8.00 -25.55 34.63
CA ASP A 42 8.84 -24.47 34.08
C ASP A 42 10.31 -24.89 33.90
N THR A 43 10.89 -25.63 34.86
CA THR A 43 12.30 -26.10 34.78
C THR A 43 12.56 -27.19 33.74
N CYS A 44 11.51 -27.64 33.07
CA CYS A 44 11.51 -28.66 32.04
C CYS A 44 10.94 -28.14 30.71
N ASP A 45 10.51 -26.88 30.68
CA ASP A 45 10.26 -26.18 29.42
C ASP A 45 11.57 -26.09 28.62
N ALA A 46 11.43 -25.78 27.34
CA ALA A 46 12.57 -25.50 26.48
C ALA A 46 13.39 -24.34 27.07
N ASP A 47 14.70 -24.55 27.09
CA ASP A 47 15.75 -23.65 27.56
C ASP A 47 16.92 -23.90 26.61
N CYS A 48 16.93 -23.14 25.51
CA CYS A 48 17.82 -23.35 24.38
C CYS A 48 19.30 -23.03 24.69
N ASP A 49 19.56 -22.12 25.61
CA ASP A 49 20.90 -21.66 25.98
C ASP A 49 21.42 -22.24 27.32
N ASP A 50 20.57 -23.05 27.99
CA ASP A 50 20.81 -23.71 29.28
C ASP A 50 21.12 -22.71 30.43
N ASP A 51 20.60 -21.47 30.38
CA ASP A 51 20.85 -20.46 31.42
C ASP A 51 19.96 -20.63 32.68
N GLY A 52 18.90 -21.43 32.57
CA GLY A 52 17.94 -21.74 33.62
C GLY A 52 16.70 -20.83 33.64
N ILE A 53 16.52 -19.99 32.62
CA ILE A 53 15.29 -19.28 32.28
C ILE A 53 14.72 -19.98 31.02
N PRO A 54 13.48 -20.48 31.06
CA PRO A 54 12.88 -21.05 29.85
C PRO A 54 12.71 -20.00 28.75
N ASP A 55 12.73 -20.44 27.50
CA ASP A 55 12.54 -19.64 26.28
C ASP A 55 11.37 -18.65 26.40
N TRP A 56 10.19 -19.13 26.81
CA TRP A 56 9.00 -18.29 27.03
C TRP A 56 9.21 -17.21 28.10
N GLY A 57 10.05 -17.50 29.09
CA GLY A 57 10.42 -16.58 30.16
C GLY A 57 11.36 -15.50 29.66
N GLU A 58 12.29 -15.83 28.79
CA GLU A 58 13.21 -14.87 28.15
C GLU A 58 12.43 -13.87 27.28
N ILE A 59 11.51 -14.36 26.47
CA ILE A 59 10.60 -13.55 25.65
C ILE A 59 9.78 -12.60 26.54
N LEU A 60 9.24 -13.11 27.64
CA LEU A 60 8.53 -12.28 28.63
C LEU A 60 9.42 -11.20 29.26
N PHE A 61 10.74 -11.44 29.35
CA PHE A 61 11.73 -10.48 29.84
C PHE A 61 12.37 -9.61 28.73
N GLY A 62 11.89 -9.74 27.49
CA GLY A 62 12.23 -8.89 26.35
C GLY A 62 13.30 -9.48 25.42
N ALA A 63 13.49 -10.80 25.41
CA ALA A 63 14.17 -11.45 24.29
C ALA A 63 13.32 -11.28 23.01
N PRO A 64 13.95 -10.93 21.87
CA PRO A 64 13.30 -10.94 20.56
C PRO A 64 12.72 -12.33 20.20
N ASP A 65 11.52 -12.33 19.64
CA ASP A 65 10.80 -13.49 19.05
C ASP A 65 9.93 -12.89 17.93
N VAL A 66 10.55 -12.65 16.76
CA VAL A 66 9.92 -11.88 15.68
C VAL A 66 8.72 -12.63 15.08
N ASN A 67 8.76 -13.96 15.05
CA ASN A 67 7.74 -14.79 14.42
C ASN A 67 6.70 -15.35 15.42
N ASP A 68 6.77 -14.93 16.69
CA ASP A 68 5.88 -15.32 17.80
C ASP A 68 5.76 -16.86 17.97
N ASN A 69 6.83 -17.61 17.66
CA ASN A 69 6.79 -19.08 17.73
C ASN A 69 7.12 -19.63 19.13
N GLY A 70 7.55 -18.76 20.06
CA GLY A 70 7.87 -19.11 21.44
C GLY A 70 9.31 -19.59 21.66
N VAL A 71 10.19 -19.46 20.67
CA VAL A 71 11.64 -19.65 20.74
C VAL A 71 12.29 -18.28 20.50
N PRO A 72 13.17 -17.79 21.40
CA PRO A 72 13.92 -16.56 21.16
C PRO A 72 14.68 -16.61 19.84
N ASP A 73 14.75 -15.48 19.14
CA ASP A 73 15.44 -15.38 17.85
C ASP A 73 16.90 -15.88 17.95
N GLU A 74 17.58 -15.61 19.06
CA GLU A 74 18.97 -16.09 19.28
C GLU A 74 19.12 -17.62 19.39
N CYS A 75 18.01 -18.33 19.48
CA CYS A 75 17.92 -19.77 19.63
C CYS A 75 17.33 -20.48 18.41
N GLU A 76 16.98 -19.74 17.36
CA GLU A 76 16.46 -20.34 16.14
C GLU A 76 17.59 -21.00 15.32
N ASP A 77 17.32 -22.23 14.89
CA ASP A 77 18.12 -23.05 13.97
C ASP A 77 17.17 -23.47 12.85
N CYS A 78 16.84 -22.52 11.99
CA CYS A 78 15.79 -22.66 10.99
C CYS A 78 16.19 -23.69 9.91
N ASP A 79 17.48 -23.82 9.60
CA ASP A 79 17.97 -24.84 8.66
C ASP A 79 18.18 -26.25 9.29
N GLY A 80 18.15 -26.32 10.63
CA GLY A 80 18.22 -27.55 11.41
C GLY A 80 19.58 -28.24 11.36
N ASP A 81 20.65 -27.53 11.01
CA ASP A 81 22.01 -28.04 10.92
C ASP A 81 22.74 -28.07 12.29
N GLY A 82 22.14 -27.46 13.30
CA GLY A 82 22.66 -27.37 14.66
C GLY A 82 23.66 -26.22 14.85
N THR A 83 23.66 -25.23 13.97
CA THR A 83 24.47 -24.01 14.07
C THR A 83 23.63 -22.76 13.95
N LEU A 84 23.58 -21.98 15.03
CA LEU A 84 22.97 -20.65 15.04
C LEU A 84 23.73 -19.74 14.07
N LYS A 85 23.02 -19.10 13.15
CA LYS A 85 23.58 -18.02 12.32
C LYS A 85 23.53 -16.69 13.06
N GLY A 86 24.29 -15.73 12.53
CA GLY A 86 24.21 -14.36 13.06
C GLY A 86 22.94 -13.70 12.55
N ASP A 87 22.78 -12.45 12.96
CA ASP A 87 21.86 -11.50 12.35
C ASP A 87 22.75 -10.38 11.79
N CYS A 88 23.04 -10.46 10.49
CA CYS A 88 23.98 -9.56 9.85
C CYS A 88 23.35 -8.22 9.45
N ASP A 89 22.06 -8.20 9.16
CA ASP A 89 21.30 -7.03 8.72
C ASP A 89 20.73 -6.22 9.91
N GLY A 90 20.70 -6.83 11.09
CA GLY A 90 20.27 -6.25 12.36
C GLY A 90 18.76 -6.19 12.51
N ASN A 91 18.01 -6.99 11.76
CA ASN A 91 16.55 -6.96 11.74
C ASN A 91 15.91 -7.71 12.94
N GLY A 92 16.71 -8.50 13.68
CA GLY A 92 16.28 -9.29 14.84
C GLY A 92 16.09 -10.78 14.54
N THR A 93 15.90 -11.16 13.27
CA THR A 93 15.80 -12.53 12.76
C THR A 93 17.19 -13.08 12.41
N PRO A 94 17.47 -14.38 12.63
CA PRO A 94 18.73 -14.98 12.20
C PRO A 94 18.83 -15.17 10.68
N ASP A 95 20.04 -15.04 10.13
CA ASP A 95 20.29 -15.08 8.68
C ASP A 95 19.73 -16.35 7.99
N ASP A 96 19.76 -17.52 8.66
CA ASP A 96 19.19 -18.75 8.10
C ASP A 96 17.66 -18.78 8.09
N CYS A 97 17.03 -18.09 9.05
CA CYS A 97 15.60 -17.90 9.08
C CYS A 97 15.17 -16.93 7.98
N ASP A 98 15.87 -15.80 7.83
CA ASP A 98 15.65 -14.87 6.72
C ASP A 98 15.76 -15.56 5.35
N LEU A 99 16.78 -16.41 5.17
CA LEU A 99 16.98 -17.17 3.92
C LEU A 99 15.83 -18.15 3.64
N ILE A 100 15.29 -18.81 4.66
CA ILE A 100 14.21 -19.79 4.53
C ILE A 100 12.87 -19.10 4.26
N GLU A 101 12.61 -17.98 4.92
CA GLU A 101 11.40 -17.19 4.68
C GLU A 101 11.41 -16.54 3.29
N ALA A 102 12.58 -16.08 2.84
CA ALA A 102 12.75 -15.48 1.54
C ALA A 102 12.67 -16.49 0.38
N ASP A 103 12.94 -17.79 0.62
CA ASP A 103 12.85 -18.88 -0.38
C ASP A 103 11.78 -19.95 -0.04
N PRO A 104 10.46 -19.64 -0.17
CA PRO A 104 9.41 -20.62 0.14
C PRO A 104 9.37 -21.84 -0.79
N ASP A 105 9.97 -21.76 -1.98
CA ASP A 105 9.95 -22.84 -2.97
C ASP A 105 11.20 -23.76 -2.91
N GLY A 106 12.23 -23.31 -2.19
CA GLY A 106 13.44 -24.04 -1.85
C GLY A 106 14.34 -24.30 -3.06
N ASP A 107 14.27 -23.44 -4.09
CA ASP A 107 15.09 -23.58 -5.30
C ASP A 107 16.50 -22.99 -5.14
N GLY A 108 16.73 -22.32 -4.00
CA GLY A 108 17.98 -21.71 -3.61
C GLY A 108 18.18 -20.32 -4.19
N PHE A 109 17.13 -19.64 -4.64
CA PHE A 109 17.16 -18.24 -5.06
C PHE A 109 16.03 -17.48 -4.35
N SER A 110 16.34 -16.32 -3.78
CA SER A 110 15.33 -15.45 -3.18
C SER A 110 15.70 -13.99 -3.35
N PRO A 111 14.75 -13.05 -3.17
CA PRO A 111 15.06 -11.62 -3.12
C PRO A 111 16.09 -11.24 -2.04
N ALA A 112 16.32 -12.11 -1.05
CA ALA A 112 17.29 -11.90 0.02
C ALA A 112 18.63 -12.61 -0.23
N ASP A 113 18.71 -13.57 -1.15
CA ASP A 113 19.93 -14.25 -1.63
C ASP A 113 19.80 -14.47 -3.14
N CYS A 114 19.90 -13.36 -3.88
CA CYS A 114 19.59 -13.36 -5.30
C CYS A 114 20.55 -14.20 -6.14
N ASN A 115 21.76 -14.44 -5.64
CA ASN A 115 22.76 -15.27 -6.31
C ASN A 115 22.74 -16.75 -5.87
N GLY A 116 21.95 -17.08 -4.84
CA GLY A 116 21.67 -18.42 -4.37
C GLY A 116 22.86 -19.14 -3.73
N ASN A 117 23.71 -18.39 -3.02
CA ASN A 117 24.92 -18.94 -2.41
C ASN A 117 24.75 -19.34 -0.94
N GLY A 118 23.59 -19.08 -0.35
CA GLY A 118 23.23 -19.35 1.04
C GLY A 118 23.74 -18.30 2.02
N VAL A 119 23.91 -17.05 1.56
CA VAL A 119 24.27 -15.87 2.35
C VAL A 119 23.36 -14.73 1.91
N LEU A 120 22.73 -14.02 2.85
CA LEU A 120 21.88 -12.90 2.48
C LEU A 120 22.68 -11.84 1.75
N ASP A 121 22.12 -11.21 0.72
CA ASP A 121 22.74 -10.11 -0.02
C ASP A 121 23.14 -8.96 0.94
N ALA A 122 22.37 -8.72 2.00
CA ALA A 122 22.69 -7.79 3.09
C ALA A 122 24.00 -8.15 3.83
N CYS A 123 24.35 -9.44 3.90
CA CYS A 123 25.60 -9.95 4.46
C CYS A 123 26.75 -10.00 3.42
N GLU A 124 26.49 -9.63 2.16
CA GLU A 124 27.43 -9.74 1.04
C GLU A 124 27.95 -8.37 0.56
N PRO A 125 28.91 -7.75 1.26
CA PRO A 125 29.43 -6.43 0.90
C PRO A 125 30.26 -6.40 -0.40
N GLU A 126 30.43 -7.53 -1.09
CA GLU A 126 31.20 -7.67 -2.33
C GLU A 126 30.38 -8.23 -3.50
N TYR A 127 29.09 -8.57 -3.29
CA TYR A 127 28.23 -9.25 -4.26
C TYR A 127 26.77 -8.75 -4.23
N VAL A 128 26.52 -7.51 -4.66
CA VAL A 128 25.19 -6.91 -4.79
C VAL A 128 24.62 -7.20 -6.21
N ASP A 129 23.51 -7.95 -6.28
CA ASP A 129 22.71 -8.21 -7.49
C ASP A 129 21.26 -7.82 -7.15
N CYS A 130 21.01 -6.52 -7.11
CA CYS A 130 19.82 -5.96 -6.49
C CYS A 130 18.54 -6.15 -7.33
N ASP A 131 18.67 -6.38 -8.63
CA ASP A 131 17.55 -6.68 -9.53
C ASP A 131 17.35 -8.20 -9.76
N CYS A 132 18.21 -9.00 -9.13
CA CYS A 132 18.19 -10.46 -9.08
C CYS A 132 18.17 -11.10 -10.48
N ASN A 133 18.83 -10.46 -11.44
CA ASN A 133 18.90 -10.96 -12.80
C ASN A 133 20.05 -11.97 -13.03
N GLY A 134 20.85 -12.22 -11.99
CA GLY A 134 21.98 -13.15 -12.00
C GLY A 134 23.27 -12.53 -12.53
N MET A 135 23.34 -11.19 -12.59
CA MET A 135 24.54 -10.42 -12.89
C MET A 135 24.78 -9.40 -11.78
N HIS A 136 26.01 -9.38 -11.25
CA HIS A 136 26.39 -8.41 -10.23
C HIS A 136 26.30 -6.97 -10.76
N ASP A 137 25.74 -6.04 -9.97
CA ASP A 137 25.51 -4.64 -10.33
C ASP A 137 26.77 -4.00 -10.97
N ASP A 138 27.95 -4.18 -10.35
CA ASP A 138 29.21 -3.64 -10.89
C ASP A 138 29.54 -4.16 -12.31
N ASP A 139 29.22 -5.43 -12.60
CA ASP A 139 29.45 -6.03 -13.92
C ASP A 139 28.43 -5.51 -14.94
N GLU A 140 27.21 -5.21 -14.51
CA GLU A 140 26.17 -4.60 -15.33
C GLU A 140 26.47 -3.14 -15.68
N ILE A 141 26.86 -2.36 -14.67
CA ILE A 141 27.33 -0.98 -14.80
C ILE A 141 28.56 -0.94 -15.71
N ALA A 142 29.55 -1.80 -15.48
CA ALA A 142 30.74 -1.90 -16.33
C ALA A 142 30.43 -2.39 -17.76
N GLY A 143 29.38 -3.21 -17.89
CA GLY A 143 28.82 -3.68 -19.15
C GLY A 143 28.04 -2.60 -19.92
N GLY A 144 27.61 -1.54 -19.24
CA GLY A 144 26.71 -0.51 -19.77
C GLY A 144 25.34 -1.07 -20.13
N LEU A 145 24.89 -2.07 -19.37
CA LEU A 145 23.56 -2.69 -19.52
C LEU A 145 22.48 -1.90 -18.77
N VAL A 146 22.90 -1.19 -17.72
CA VAL A 146 22.12 -0.43 -16.75
C VAL A 146 22.81 0.90 -16.46
N THR A 147 22.15 1.79 -15.72
CA THR A 147 22.66 3.12 -15.38
C THR A 147 22.95 3.19 -13.87
N ASP A 148 24.11 3.74 -13.52
CA ASP A 148 24.50 4.17 -12.17
C ASP A 148 25.04 5.59 -12.36
N CYS A 149 24.15 6.56 -12.25
CA CYS A 149 24.48 7.93 -12.61
C CYS A 149 25.14 8.68 -11.44
N ASN A 150 24.81 8.34 -10.19
CA ASN A 150 25.42 8.94 -9.00
C ASN A 150 26.83 8.37 -8.70
N GLY A 151 27.16 7.21 -9.29
CA GLY A 151 28.46 6.53 -9.20
C GLY A 151 28.70 5.83 -7.86
N ASN A 152 27.63 5.45 -7.13
CA ASN A 152 27.72 4.77 -5.84
C ASN A 152 27.97 3.27 -5.98
N GLY A 153 27.85 2.70 -7.18
CA GLY A 153 28.02 1.26 -7.47
C GLY A 153 26.73 0.44 -7.34
N VAL A 154 25.58 1.08 -7.13
CA VAL A 154 24.24 0.50 -7.12
C VAL A 154 23.51 0.99 -8.38
N LEU A 155 22.60 0.17 -8.92
CA LEU A 155 21.82 0.55 -10.10
C LEU A 155 20.84 1.67 -9.75
N ASP A 156 20.61 2.61 -10.67
CA ASP A 156 19.61 3.68 -10.50
C ASP A 156 18.22 3.08 -10.14
N SER A 157 17.84 1.95 -10.75
CA SER A 157 16.58 1.24 -10.44
C SER A 157 16.53 0.68 -9.02
N CYS A 158 17.69 0.32 -8.46
CA CYS A 158 17.79 -0.20 -7.10
C CYS A 158 17.88 0.91 -6.07
N ASP A 159 18.55 2.02 -6.40
CA ASP A 159 18.49 3.25 -5.60
C ASP A 159 17.02 3.72 -5.48
N LEU A 160 16.23 3.64 -6.56
CA LEU A 160 14.80 3.96 -6.52
C LEU A 160 13.99 2.95 -5.70
N ALA A 161 14.20 1.65 -5.91
CA ALA A 161 13.49 0.60 -5.17
C ALA A 161 13.77 0.63 -3.66
N ALA A 162 14.99 1.00 -3.26
CA ALA A 162 15.39 1.15 -1.86
C ALA A 162 14.95 2.48 -1.23
N GLY A 163 14.41 3.43 -2.02
CA GLY A 163 14.06 4.77 -1.56
C GLY A 163 15.27 5.68 -1.29
N ASP A 164 16.46 5.29 -1.76
CA ASP A 164 17.71 6.07 -1.67
C ASP A 164 17.79 7.17 -2.76
N ALA A 165 16.93 7.07 -3.78
CA ALA A 165 16.71 8.06 -4.83
C ALA A 165 15.23 8.44 -4.96
N VAL A 166 14.99 9.64 -5.48
CA VAL A 166 13.65 10.17 -5.81
C VAL A 166 13.54 10.25 -7.33
N ASP A 167 12.39 9.84 -7.89
CA ASP A 167 12.01 9.98 -9.30
C ASP A 167 10.60 10.57 -9.32
N CYS A 168 10.48 11.88 -9.42
CA CYS A 168 9.18 12.54 -9.28
C CYS A 168 8.31 12.44 -10.54
N ASN A 169 8.90 12.09 -11.69
CA ASN A 169 8.21 12.03 -12.98
C ASN A 169 8.00 10.58 -13.46
N ASP A 170 8.30 9.62 -12.60
CA ASP A 170 8.16 8.17 -12.77
C ASP A 170 8.75 7.64 -14.08
N ASN A 171 9.84 8.24 -14.55
CA ASN A 171 10.45 7.84 -15.82
C ASN A 171 11.48 6.69 -15.69
N GLY A 172 11.75 6.27 -14.46
CA GLY A 172 12.72 5.23 -14.09
C GLY A 172 14.16 5.75 -13.97
N LEU A 173 14.37 7.07 -13.90
CA LEU A 173 15.66 7.70 -13.64
C LEU A 173 15.54 8.61 -12.42
N PRO A 174 16.48 8.52 -11.45
CA PRO A 174 16.52 9.47 -10.35
C PRO A 174 16.53 10.93 -10.81
N ASP A 175 15.89 11.81 -10.07
CA ASP A 175 15.85 13.28 -10.29
C ASP A 175 17.26 13.85 -10.48
N THR A 176 18.21 13.38 -9.67
CA THR A 176 19.62 13.80 -9.77
C THR A 176 20.24 13.50 -11.13
N CYS A 177 19.77 12.45 -11.80
CA CYS A 177 20.20 11.97 -13.10
C CYS A 177 19.48 12.68 -14.23
N ASP A 178 18.21 12.98 -14.03
CA ASP A 178 17.44 13.84 -14.92
C ASP A 178 18.06 15.25 -15.01
N LEU A 179 18.42 15.83 -13.87
CA LEU A 179 19.12 17.13 -13.81
C LEU A 179 20.52 17.06 -14.44
N ALA A 180 21.27 15.98 -14.18
CA ALA A 180 22.63 15.82 -14.72
C ALA A 180 22.64 15.61 -16.25
N SER A 181 21.65 14.89 -16.77
CA SER A 181 21.47 14.63 -18.21
C SER A 181 20.81 15.81 -18.94
N GLY A 182 20.14 16.69 -18.20
CA GLY A 182 19.35 17.80 -18.72
C GLY A 182 18.02 17.36 -19.31
N PHE A 183 17.50 16.22 -18.84
CA PHE A 183 16.15 15.75 -19.14
C PHE A 183 15.11 16.66 -18.47
N SER A 184 15.37 17.04 -17.22
CA SER A 184 14.55 17.97 -16.44
C SER A 184 15.21 19.33 -16.25
N ALA A 185 14.38 20.34 -16.02
CA ALA A 185 14.83 21.70 -15.72
C ALA A 185 14.96 21.89 -14.20
N ASP A 186 15.89 22.77 -13.78
CA ASP A 186 15.99 23.28 -12.41
C ASP A 186 16.37 24.76 -12.54
N VAL A 187 15.36 25.60 -12.71
CA VAL A 187 15.55 27.03 -12.99
C VAL A 187 16.08 27.75 -11.77
N ASN A 188 15.67 27.33 -10.57
CA ASN A 188 16.00 27.99 -9.30
C ASN A 188 17.34 27.50 -8.70
N GLY A 189 17.85 26.36 -9.14
CA GLY A 189 19.12 25.75 -8.76
C GLY A 189 19.11 25.08 -7.38
N ASN A 190 17.95 24.64 -6.89
CA ASN A 190 17.81 24.02 -5.57
C ASN A 190 18.08 22.51 -5.56
N GLY A 191 18.21 21.89 -6.74
CA GLY A 191 18.49 20.47 -6.91
C GLY A 191 17.25 19.57 -6.93
N VAL A 192 16.05 20.15 -6.94
CA VAL A 192 14.78 19.48 -7.21
C VAL A 192 14.37 19.88 -8.64
N PRO A 193 13.98 18.94 -9.51
CA PRO A 193 13.47 19.30 -10.82
C PRO A 193 12.21 20.17 -10.75
N ASP A 194 12.12 21.14 -11.65
CA ASP A 194 11.02 22.11 -11.78
C ASP A 194 9.65 21.38 -11.86
N GLU A 195 9.57 20.24 -12.55
CA GLU A 195 8.34 19.42 -12.64
C GLU A 195 7.96 18.67 -11.36
N CYS A 196 8.89 18.53 -10.40
CA CYS A 196 8.59 18.03 -9.07
C CYS A 196 8.16 19.16 -8.10
N GLU A 197 8.36 20.41 -8.52
CA GLU A 197 7.95 21.61 -7.81
C GLU A 197 6.70 22.20 -8.46
N ASP A 198 5.76 21.34 -8.88
CA ASP A 198 4.52 21.70 -9.55
C ASP A 198 3.36 21.00 -8.84
N CYS A 199 2.83 21.65 -7.81
CA CYS A 199 1.88 21.04 -6.90
C CYS A 199 0.49 20.79 -7.52
N ASP A 200 0.14 21.50 -8.61
CA ASP A 200 -1.16 21.36 -9.29
C ASP A 200 -1.06 20.67 -10.67
N GLY A 201 0.16 20.39 -11.13
CA GLY A 201 0.44 19.66 -12.37
C GLY A 201 0.11 20.46 -13.63
N ASP A 202 0.04 21.80 -13.56
CA ASP A 202 -0.29 22.64 -14.72
C ASP A 202 0.91 22.88 -15.68
N GLY A 203 2.10 22.44 -15.28
CA GLY A 203 3.36 22.58 -16.00
C GLY A 203 4.10 23.90 -15.71
N ILE A 204 3.68 24.66 -14.69
CA ILE A 204 4.33 25.86 -14.19
C ILE A 204 4.80 25.59 -12.76
N PRO A 205 6.11 25.61 -12.50
CA PRO A 205 6.63 25.43 -11.15
C PRO A 205 6.10 26.46 -10.14
N ASP A 206 5.85 26.00 -8.91
CA ASP A 206 5.40 26.73 -7.73
C ASP A 206 6.13 28.07 -7.55
N ASP A 207 7.46 28.05 -7.67
CA ASP A 207 8.29 29.23 -7.49
C ASP A 207 8.03 30.31 -8.58
N ILE A 208 7.68 29.87 -9.80
CA ILE A 208 7.26 30.71 -10.92
C ILE A 208 5.84 31.21 -10.69
N GLU A 209 4.93 30.39 -10.18
CA GLU A 209 3.57 30.78 -9.85
C GLU A 209 3.53 31.89 -8.77
N ILE A 210 4.26 31.68 -7.68
CA ILE A 210 4.42 32.66 -6.60
C ILE A 210 5.03 33.95 -7.15
N MET A 211 6.02 33.86 -8.05
CA MET A 211 6.61 35.02 -8.71
C MET A 211 5.60 35.76 -9.62
N ASN A 212 4.68 35.02 -10.24
CA ASN A 212 3.58 35.54 -11.05
C ASN A 212 2.39 36.06 -10.23
N GLY A 213 2.41 35.86 -8.91
CA GLY A 213 1.49 36.45 -7.95
C GLY A 213 0.52 35.47 -7.32
N ALA A 214 0.78 34.16 -7.40
CA ALA A 214 0.11 33.19 -6.53
C ALA A 214 0.36 33.58 -5.05
N PRO A 215 -0.67 33.53 -4.20
CA PRO A 215 -0.50 33.73 -2.77
C PRO A 215 0.41 32.65 -2.16
N ASP A 216 1.31 33.05 -1.26
CA ASP A 216 2.11 32.17 -0.39
C ASP A 216 2.24 32.93 0.94
N LEU A 217 1.27 32.75 1.83
CA LEU A 217 1.16 33.48 3.08
C LEU A 217 2.13 32.96 4.15
N ASN A 218 2.45 31.67 4.11
CA ASN A 218 3.27 31.00 5.11
C ASN A 218 4.77 31.02 4.76
N GLN A 219 5.14 31.34 3.51
CA GLN A 219 6.49 31.42 2.96
C GLN A 219 7.25 30.08 2.96
N ASN A 220 6.56 28.97 2.75
CA ASN A 220 7.15 27.64 2.57
C ASN A 220 7.65 27.40 1.13
N GLY A 221 7.28 28.25 0.17
CA GLY A 221 7.64 28.10 -1.24
C GLY A 221 6.63 27.31 -2.07
N ILE A 222 5.50 26.92 -1.48
CA ILE A 222 4.36 26.26 -2.12
C ILE A 222 3.21 27.29 -2.17
N PRO A 223 2.47 27.42 -3.30
CA PRO A 223 1.30 28.29 -3.37
C PRO A 223 0.24 27.92 -2.32
N ASP A 224 -0.47 28.92 -1.77
CA ASP A 224 -1.58 28.69 -0.83
C ASP A 224 -2.67 27.77 -1.43
N SER A 225 -2.80 27.68 -2.76
CA SER A 225 -3.73 26.75 -3.42
C SER A 225 -3.34 25.27 -3.28
N CYS A 226 -2.10 25.01 -2.88
CA CYS A 226 -1.52 23.68 -2.70
C CYS A 226 -1.13 23.39 -1.26
N ASP A 227 -1.28 24.37 -0.36
CA ASP A 227 -1.24 24.09 1.07
C ASP A 227 -2.47 23.23 1.45
N PRO A 228 -2.35 22.38 2.49
CA PRO A 228 -3.48 21.59 2.97
C PRO A 228 -4.72 22.44 3.27
N ASP A 229 -5.85 22.03 2.69
CA ASP A 229 -7.19 22.58 2.91
C ASP A 229 -8.15 21.40 3.09
N CYS A 230 -8.21 20.87 4.30
CA CYS A 230 -8.92 19.62 4.57
C CYS A 230 -10.45 19.72 4.37
N ASN A 231 -10.99 20.92 4.14
CA ASN A 231 -12.43 21.11 3.91
C ASN A 231 -12.75 21.73 2.54
N ASP A 232 -11.76 21.79 1.65
CA ASP A 232 -11.85 22.22 0.26
C ASP A 232 -12.56 23.58 0.06
N ASN A 233 -12.39 24.52 0.99
CA ASN A 233 -13.07 25.81 0.92
C ASN A 233 -12.26 26.91 0.20
N GLY A 234 -11.05 26.59 -0.22
CA GLY A 234 -10.06 27.46 -0.84
C GLY A 234 -9.25 28.29 0.15
N PHE A 235 -9.21 27.92 1.43
CA PHE A 235 -8.38 28.54 2.46
C PHE A 235 -7.53 27.48 3.16
N PRO A 236 -6.19 27.65 3.18
CA PRO A 236 -5.32 26.72 3.89
C PRO A 236 -5.65 26.58 5.37
N ASP A 237 -5.50 25.36 5.88
CA ASP A 237 -5.74 25.00 7.28
C ASP A 237 -5.03 25.95 8.26
N PHE A 238 -3.74 26.18 8.01
CA PHE A 238 -2.92 27.10 8.80
C PHE A 238 -3.50 28.52 8.88
N PHE A 239 -4.09 29.01 7.79
CA PHE A 239 -4.72 30.33 7.75
C PHE A 239 -6.00 30.36 8.60
N GLU A 240 -6.83 29.33 8.50
CA GLU A 240 -8.05 29.21 9.30
C GLU A 240 -7.75 29.11 10.80
N ILE A 241 -6.75 28.30 11.16
CA ILE A 241 -6.28 28.10 12.54
C ILE A 241 -5.74 29.42 13.11
N ILE A 242 -4.86 30.13 12.38
CA ILE A 242 -4.28 31.40 12.84
C ILE A 242 -5.33 32.48 13.06
N LEU A 243 -6.36 32.52 12.21
CA LEU A 243 -7.45 33.48 12.34
C LEU A 243 -8.47 33.09 13.40
N GLY A 244 -8.38 31.87 13.95
CA GLY A 244 -9.32 31.31 14.91
C GLY A 244 -10.70 31.12 14.31
N LEU A 245 -10.77 30.73 13.03
CA LEU A 245 -11.99 30.37 12.33
C LEU A 245 -12.39 28.92 12.65
N VAL A 246 -11.38 28.06 12.80
CA VAL A 246 -11.50 26.65 13.19
C VAL A 246 -10.77 26.41 14.52
N ALA A 247 -11.03 25.27 15.15
CA ALA A 247 -10.33 24.82 16.34
C ALA A 247 -9.13 23.94 15.96
N ASP A 248 -8.07 24.00 16.75
CA ASP A 248 -6.87 23.15 16.70
C ASP A 248 -6.44 23.03 18.17
N VAL A 249 -7.08 22.13 18.90
CA VAL A 249 -6.94 22.00 20.35
C VAL A 249 -5.65 21.27 20.71
N ASN A 250 -5.22 20.32 19.88
CA ASN A 250 -4.03 19.52 20.08
C ASN A 250 -2.74 20.26 19.62
N GLY A 251 -2.86 21.26 18.74
CA GLY A 251 -1.77 22.09 18.25
C GLY A 251 -0.89 21.42 17.20
N ASN A 252 -1.41 20.44 16.46
CA ASN A 252 -0.66 19.70 15.43
C ASN A 252 -0.69 20.39 14.05
N GLY A 253 -1.52 21.43 13.89
CA GLY A 253 -1.62 22.19 12.64
C GLY A 253 -2.69 21.70 11.67
N VAL A 254 -3.45 20.67 12.03
CA VAL A 254 -4.66 20.20 11.32
C VAL A 254 -5.89 20.73 12.09
N PRO A 255 -6.94 21.22 11.40
CA PRO A 255 -8.16 21.64 12.09
C PRO A 255 -8.85 20.45 12.77
N ASP A 256 -9.31 20.64 14.02
CA ASP A 256 -10.04 19.60 14.79
C ASP A 256 -11.23 19.02 13.99
N LEU A 257 -11.89 19.82 13.15
CA LEU A 257 -13.03 19.36 12.33
C LEU A 257 -12.64 18.34 11.24
N CYS A 258 -11.35 18.25 10.94
CA CYS A 258 -10.75 17.32 9.98
C CYS A 258 -10.11 16.13 10.69
N GLU A 259 -10.12 16.14 12.02
CA GLU A 259 -9.70 15.04 12.89
C GLU A 259 -10.87 14.62 13.80
N ASP A 260 -12.11 14.87 13.38
CA ASP A 260 -13.36 14.56 14.10
C ASP A 260 -14.41 14.21 13.04
N CYS A 261 -14.18 13.09 12.37
CA CYS A 261 -14.93 12.70 11.19
C CYS A 261 -16.42 12.40 11.49
N ASP A 262 -16.73 11.92 12.69
CA ASP A 262 -18.10 11.65 13.14
C ASP A 262 -18.79 12.88 13.78
N GLY A 263 -18.02 13.92 14.12
CA GLY A 263 -18.47 15.18 14.67
C GLY A 263 -18.95 15.09 16.12
N ASP A 264 -18.49 14.10 16.88
CA ASP A 264 -18.85 13.90 18.28
C ASP A 264 -18.04 14.79 19.24
N GLY A 265 -16.93 15.36 18.75
CA GLY A 265 -16.03 16.26 19.46
C GLY A 265 -14.92 15.58 20.25
N VAL A 266 -14.71 14.28 20.05
CA VAL A 266 -13.48 13.54 20.35
C VAL A 266 -12.71 13.42 19.04
N LEU A 267 -11.40 13.65 19.09
CA LEU A 267 -10.61 13.56 17.86
C LEU A 267 -10.30 12.10 17.52
N ASP A 268 -10.21 11.80 16.23
CA ASP A 268 -9.97 10.47 15.69
C ASP A 268 -8.74 9.76 16.31
N PRO A 269 -7.57 10.42 16.46
CA PRO A 269 -6.42 9.78 17.11
C PRO A 269 -6.68 9.41 18.58
N GLU A 270 -7.51 10.18 19.28
CA GLU A 270 -7.95 9.90 20.64
C GLU A 270 -8.92 8.73 20.69
N GLU A 271 -9.76 8.54 19.68
CA GLU A 271 -10.67 7.41 19.58
C GLU A 271 -9.92 6.11 19.30
N ILE A 272 -9.02 6.10 18.31
CA ILE A 272 -8.19 4.96 17.95
C ILE A 272 -7.33 4.53 19.15
N SER A 273 -6.61 5.47 19.77
CA SER A 273 -5.73 5.17 20.91
C SER A 273 -6.48 4.73 22.18
N SER A 274 -7.76 5.09 22.31
CA SER A 274 -8.61 4.64 23.42
C SER A 274 -9.39 3.36 23.12
N GLY A 275 -9.30 2.84 21.88
CA GLY A 275 -10.03 1.68 21.38
C GLY A 275 -11.54 1.93 21.27
N GLN A 276 -11.94 3.19 21.08
CA GLN A 276 -13.32 3.55 20.78
C GLN A 276 -13.68 3.28 19.33
N SER A 277 -12.71 3.47 18.43
CA SER A 277 -12.82 3.24 17.00
C SER A 277 -11.70 2.30 16.55
N THR A 278 -11.95 1.54 15.48
CA THR A 278 -10.97 0.64 14.85
C THR A 278 -10.22 1.38 13.74
N ASP A 279 -9.00 0.91 13.46
CA ASP A 279 -8.09 1.43 12.43
C ASP A 279 -7.29 0.20 11.95
N LEU A 280 -7.86 -0.53 10.99
CA LEU A 280 -7.36 -1.83 10.54
C LEU A 280 -6.10 -1.69 9.67
N ASN A 281 -6.02 -0.65 8.84
CA ASN A 281 -4.90 -0.35 7.94
C ASN A 281 -3.79 0.47 8.64
N GLY A 282 -4.05 1.04 9.82
CA GLY A 282 -3.08 1.79 10.61
C GLY A 282 -2.74 3.16 10.02
N ASN A 283 -3.60 3.73 9.17
CA ASN A 283 -3.34 4.99 8.49
C ASN A 283 -3.69 6.22 9.36
N GLY A 284 -4.28 5.99 10.54
CA GLY A 284 -4.64 7.03 11.51
C GLY A 284 -6.01 7.66 11.29
N VAL A 285 -6.78 7.20 10.31
CA VAL A 285 -8.19 7.51 10.10
C VAL A 285 -9.02 6.33 10.64
N PRO A 286 -10.10 6.54 11.40
CA PRO A 286 -10.92 5.45 11.90
C PRO A 286 -11.69 4.75 10.78
N ASP A 287 -11.82 3.43 10.82
CA ASP A 287 -12.46 2.64 9.75
C ASP A 287 -13.88 3.15 9.41
N ASP A 288 -14.66 3.54 10.43
CA ASP A 288 -16.03 4.09 10.28
C ASP A 288 -16.08 5.42 9.49
N CYS A 289 -14.92 6.04 9.25
CA CYS A 289 -14.73 7.29 8.52
C CYS A 289 -14.08 7.10 7.16
N GLU A 290 -13.77 5.87 6.80
CA GLU A 290 -13.21 5.50 5.51
C GLU A 290 -14.31 4.99 4.57
N PRO A 291 -14.07 5.00 3.25
CA PRO A 291 -14.94 4.32 2.31
C PRO A 291 -14.98 2.82 2.63
N ASP A 292 -16.19 2.31 2.89
CA ASP A 292 -16.50 0.88 2.94
C ASP A 292 -17.69 0.65 2.01
N CYS A 293 -17.39 0.19 0.81
CA CYS A 293 -18.37 0.06 -0.24
C CYS A 293 -19.16 -1.26 -0.17
N ASN A 294 -18.65 -2.26 0.55
CA ASN A 294 -19.28 -3.57 0.71
C ASN A 294 -19.96 -3.77 2.09
N ASP A 295 -19.97 -2.73 2.92
CA ASP A 295 -20.57 -2.62 4.26
C ASP A 295 -20.08 -3.77 5.19
N ASN A 296 -18.80 -4.14 5.13
CA ASN A 296 -18.23 -5.22 5.93
C ASN A 296 -17.50 -4.75 7.21
N ASP A 297 -17.52 -3.44 7.49
CA ASP A 297 -16.80 -2.76 8.58
C ASP A 297 -15.26 -2.78 8.40
N ALA A 298 -14.76 -3.03 7.18
CA ALA A 298 -13.37 -2.89 6.80
C ALA A 298 -13.26 -1.87 5.64
N PRO A 299 -12.29 -0.95 5.70
CA PRO A 299 -12.04 0.01 4.63
C PRO A 299 -11.71 -0.65 3.28
N ASP A 300 -12.08 0.03 2.20
CA ASP A 300 -11.86 -0.40 0.83
C ASP A 300 -10.38 -0.71 0.53
N ASP A 301 -9.46 0.13 1.03
CA ASP A 301 -8.01 -0.03 0.84
C ASP A 301 -7.47 -1.26 1.59
N TYR A 302 -7.93 -1.47 2.83
CA TYR A 302 -7.63 -2.65 3.63
C TYR A 302 -8.10 -3.92 2.93
N ASP A 303 -9.30 -3.89 2.32
CA ASP A 303 -9.86 -5.02 1.61
C ASP A 303 -9.05 -5.41 0.35
N ILE A 304 -8.51 -4.41 -0.36
CA ILE A 304 -7.64 -4.62 -1.52
C ILE A 304 -6.29 -5.22 -1.07
N ASP A 305 -5.66 -4.63 -0.05
CA ASP A 305 -4.36 -5.07 0.45
C ASP A 305 -4.42 -6.47 1.09
N ALA A 306 -5.51 -6.79 1.80
CA ALA A 306 -5.76 -8.11 2.36
C ALA A 306 -6.15 -9.15 1.29
N GLY A 307 -6.41 -8.72 0.05
CA GLY A 307 -6.88 -9.57 -1.04
C GLY A 307 -8.28 -10.14 -0.83
N THR A 308 -9.09 -9.51 0.04
CA THR A 308 -10.52 -9.80 0.21
C THR A 308 -11.36 -9.20 -0.90
N SER A 309 -10.87 -8.11 -1.51
CA SER A 309 -11.39 -7.46 -2.71
C SER A 309 -10.39 -7.46 -3.86
N MET A 310 -10.89 -7.38 -5.09
CA MET A 310 -10.06 -7.21 -6.29
C MET A 310 -10.07 -5.73 -6.67
N ASP A 311 -8.93 -5.23 -7.13
CA ASP A 311 -8.81 -3.92 -7.79
C ASP A 311 -7.94 -4.13 -9.04
N VAL A 312 -8.60 -4.33 -10.18
CA VAL A 312 -7.90 -4.65 -11.44
C VAL A 312 -7.38 -3.41 -12.14
N ASN A 313 -8.00 -2.24 -11.95
CA ASN A 313 -7.59 -0.98 -12.57
C ASN A 313 -6.60 -0.18 -11.70
N GLY A 314 -6.41 -0.56 -10.44
CA GLY A 314 -5.49 0.09 -9.50
C GLY A 314 -5.97 1.47 -9.07
N ASN A 315 -7.28 1.72 -9.06
CA ASN A 315 -7.84 3.04 -8.76
C ASN A 315 -8.11 3.25 -7.25
N GLY A 316 -7.86 2.24 -6.41
CA GLY A 316 -8.09 2.28 -4.96
C GLY A 316 -9.55 2.06 -4.54
N VAL A 317 -10.42 1.68 -5.48
CA VAL A 317 -11.81 1.30 -5.25
C VAL A 317 -11.98 -0.17 -5.64
N PRO A 318 -12.55 -1.02 -4.78
CA PRO A 318 -12.82 -2.42 -5.11
C PRO A 318 -13.66 -2.57 -6.40
N ASP A 319 -13.31 -3.56 -7.23
CA ASP A 319 -14.00 -3.88 -8.50
C ASP A 319 -15.52 -4.11 -8.30
N GLU A 320 -15.95 -4.59 -7.12
CA GLU A 320 -17.37 -4.81 -6.80
C GLU A 320 -18.15 -3.51 -6.54
N CYS A 321 -17.42 -2.41 -6.40
CA CYS A 321 -17.91 -1.06 -6.11
C CYS A 321 -17.73 -0.12 -7.30
N ASP A 322 -16.90 -0.52 -8.25
CA ASP A 322 -16.83 0.09 -9.56
C ASP A 322 -18.12 -0.15 -10.39
N PRO A 323 -18.45 0.77 -11.30
CA PRO A 323 -19.52 0.55 -12.27
C PRO A 323 -19.22 -0.67 -13.16
N ASP A 324 -20.05 -1.70 -13.05
CA ASP A 324 -20.09 -2.82 -14.01
C ASP A 324 -21.50 -2.92 -14.57
N CYS A 325 -21.74 -2.22 -15.68
CA CYS A 325 -23.05 -2.12 -16.28
C CYS A 325 -23.51 -3.43 -16.93
N ASN A 326 -22.58 -4.35 -17.23
CA ASN A 326 -22.87 -5.61 -17.90
C ASN A 326 -22.81 -6.84 -16.98
N GLU A 327 -22.54 -6.63 -15.69
CA GLU A 327 -22.51 -7.61 -14.61
C GLU A 327 -21.59 -8.80 -14.91
N ASN A 328 -20.45 -8.55 -15.57
CA ASN A 328 -19.48 -9.59 -15.89
C ASN A 328 -18.36 -9.75 -14.83
N GLY A 329 -18.33 -8.87 -13.83
CA GLY A 329 -17.32 -8.81 -12.77
C GLY A 329 -16.02 -8.12 -13.21
N VAL A 330 -16.07 -7.28 -14.24
CA VAL A 330 -14.98 -6.43 -14.73
C VAL A 330 -15.53 -5.01 -14.80
N PRO A 331 -14.88 -4.03 -14.17
CA PRO A 331 -15.27 -2.63 -14.25
C PRO A 331 -15.40 -2.12 -15.70
N ASP A 332 -16.32 -1.17 -15.91
CA ASP A 332 -16.66 -0.58 -17.20
C ASP A 332 -15.43 0.02 -17.91
N ASP A 333 -14.57 0.72 -17.15
CA ASP A 333 -13.32 1.31 -17.63
C ASP A 333 -12.30 0.26 -18.10
N VAL A 334 -12.21 -0.87 -17.38
CA VAL A 334 -11.39 -2.03 -17.75
C VAL A 334 -11.94 -2.72 -18.99
N ASP A 335 -13.26 -2.84 -19.12
CA ASP A 335 -13.90 -3.37 -20.33
C ASP A 335 -13.58 -2.49 -21.55
N ILE A 336 -13.66 -1.17 -21.41
CA ILE A 336 -13.32 -0.20 -22.46
C ILE A 336 -11.83 -0.28 -22.83
N ALA A 337 -10.94 -0.32 -21.83
CA ALA A 337 -9.50 -0.49 -22.04
C ALA A 337 -9.18 -1.80 -22.77
N ASN A 338 -9.95 -2.85 -22.53
CA ASN A 338 -9.85 -4.15 -23.21
C ASN A 338 -10.56 -4.19 -24.58
N GLY A 339 -11.09 -3.05 -25.04
CA GLY A 339 -11.64 -2.85 -26.38
C GLY A 339 -13.15 -3.00 -26.48
N ALA A 340 -13.89 -2.89 -25.37
CA ALA A 340 -15.32 -2.62 -25.43
C ALA A 340 -15.53 -1.27 -26.14
N PRO A 341 -16.46 -1.18 -27.11
CA PRO A 341 -16.79 0.09 -27.74
C PRO A 341 -17.38 1.07 -26.72
N ASP A 342 -16.89 2.30 -26.72
CA ASP A 342 -17.46 3.47 -26.05
C ASP A 342 -17.41 4.61 -27.09
N ALA A 343 -18.51 4.80 -27.82
CA ALA A 343 -18.52 5.68 -28.97
C ALA A 343 -18.52 7.17 -28.59
N ASN A 344 -19.21 7.51 -27.50
CA ASN A 344 -19.38 8.88 -26.99
C ASN A 344 -18.34 9.27 -25.93
N ASN A 345 -17.44 8.35 -25.56
CA ASN A 345 -16.40 8.53 -24.54
C ASN A 345 -16.97 8.98 -23.19
N ASP A 346 -18.10 8.42 -22.79
CA ASP A 346 -18.75 8.77 -21.51
C ASP A 346 -18.36 7.82 -20.37
N GLY A 347 -17.45 6.87 -20.63
CA GLY A 347 -16.92 5.95 -19.63
C GLY A 347 -17.81 4.74 -19.38
N ILE A 348 -18.89 4.55 -20.15
CA ILE A 348 -19.78 3.39 -20.02
C ILE A 348 -19.81 2.64 -21.37
N PRO A 349 -19.53 1.32 -21.39
CA PRO A 349 -19.56 0.52 -22.62
C PRO A 349 -20.87 0.64 -23.44
N ASP A 350 -20.75 0.74 -24.77
CA ASP A 350 -21.87 0.75 -25.74
C ASP A 350 -22.81 -0.46 -25.59
N VAL A 351 -22.35 -1.57 -25.00
CA VAL A 351 -23.20 -2.74 -24.74
C VAL A 351 -24.24 -2.47 -23.66
N CYS A 352 -23.97 -1.52 -22.78
CA CYS A 352 -24.82 -1.12 -21.68
C CYS A 352 -25.68 0.09 -22.01
N GLN A 353 -25.28 0.87 -23.01
CA GLN A 353 -26.03 2.02 -23.46
C GLN A 353 -26.65 1.81 -24.83
N LEU A 354 -27.92 2.21 -24.97
CA LEU A 354 -28.46 2.52 -26.29
C LEU A 354 -28.00 3.92 -26.66
N ILE A 355 -26.76 4.07 -27.14
CA ILE A 355 -26.10 5.37 -27.43
C ILE A 355 -26.89 6.32 -28.34
N ALA A 356 -27.99 5.89 -28.93
CA ALA A 356 -28.84 6.69 -29.80
C ALA A 356 -30.30 6.80 -29.33
N ASP A 357 -30.64 6.32 -28.14
CA ASP A 357 -31.93 6.54 -27.48
C ASP A 357 -31.88 7.84 -26.66
N LEU A 358 -31.87 8.96 -27.38
CA LEU A 358 -31.68 10.30 -26.82
C LEU A 358 -32.85 10.79 -25.95
N ASN A 359 -33.89 9.97 -25.79
CA ASN A 359 -35.07 10.32 -25.00
C ASN A 359 -35.40 9.29 -23.91
N ASP A 360 -34.55 8.27 -23.74
CA ASP A 360 -34.66 7.19 -22.76
C ASP A 360 -36.00 6.43 -22.81
N ASP A 361 -36.60 6.26 -24.00
CA ASP A 361 -37.85 5.45 -24.14
C ASP A 361 -37.61 3.94 -24.32
N GLY A 362 -36.35 3.53 -24.32
CA GLY A 362 -35.87 2.17 -24.51
C GLY A 362 -35.77 1.75 -25.98
N THR A 363 -35.88 2.70 -26.94
CA THR A 363 -35.79 2.42 -28.38
C THR A 363 -35.07 3.53 -29.14
N VAL A 364 -34.24 3.16 -30.12
CA VAL A 364 -33.62 4.10 -31.06
C VAL A 364 -34.51 4.27 -32.27
N GLY A 365 -35.20 5.41 -32.38
CA GLY A 365 -36.24 5.61 -33.37
C GLY A 365 -36.38 7.04 -33.93
N PRO A 366 -37.55 7.34 -34.54
CA PRO A 366 -37.80 8.65 -35.14
C PRO A 366 -37.81 9.81 -34.15
N ALA A 367 -38.06 9.52 -32.86
CA ALA A 367 -38.03 10.52 -31.80
C ALA A 367 -36.59 10.99 -31.53
N ASP A 368 -35.65 10.05 -31.49
CA ASP A 368 -34.22 10.32 -31.28
C ASP A 368 -33.59 10.99 -32.49
N LEU A 369 -33.98 10.54 -33.69
CA LEU A 369 -33.60 11.22 -34.93
C LEU A 369 -34.02 12.69 -34.92
N ALA A 370 -35.17 13.01 -34.33
CA ALA A 370 -35.62 14.39 -34.23
C ALA A 370 -34.75 15.21 -33.26
N ILE A 371 -34.16 14.58 -32.24
CA ILE A 371 -33.24 15.20 -31.29
C ILE A 371 -31.89 15.50 -31.98
N ILE A 372 -31.28 14.54 -32.68
CA ILE A 372 -30.06 14.79 -33.48
C ILE A 372 -30.25 15.93 -34.48
N LEU A 373 -31.34 15.91 -35.23
CA LEU A 373 -31.62 16.96 -36.22
C LEU A 373 -31.89 18.33 -35.58
N ALA A 374 -32.37 18.36 -34.33
CA ALA A 374 -32.58 19.60 -33.59
C ALA A 374 -31.27 20.17 -33.02
N ALA A 375 -30.33 19.30 -32.64
CA ALA A 375 -29.02 19.67 -32.08
C ALA A 375 -27.94 19.91 -33.14
N TRP A 376 -28.23 19.67 -34.42
CA TRP A 376 -27.27 19.78 -35.54
C TRP A 376 -26.42 21.06 -35.53
N GLY A 377 -25.10 20.91 -35.42
CA GLY A 377 -24.15 22.02 -35.38
C GLY A 377 -23.06 21.83 -34.33
N ALA A 378 -22.40 22.93 -33.97
CA ALA A 378 -21.36 22.92 -32.94
C ALA A 378 -21.99 22.66 -31.56
N CYS A 379 -21.34 21.78 -30.83
CA CYS A 379 -21.75 21.27 -29.53
C CYS A 379 -20.95 22.02 -28.43
N PRO A 380 -21.60 22.64 -27.43
CA PRO A 380 -20.91 23.21 -26.29
C PRO A 380 -20.38 22.09 -25.36
N PRO A 381 -19.22 22.30 -24.70
CA PRO A 381 -18.39 21.23 -24.13
C PRO A 381 -18.94 20.46 -22.93
N GLU A 382 -20.16 20.71 -22.42
CA GLU A 382 -20.61 20.07 -21.18
C GLU A 382 -22.02 19.47 -21.21
N ASP A 383 -22.78 19.56 -22.31
CA ASP A 383 -24.12 18.95 -22.27
C ASP A 383 -24.75 18.82 -23.66
N CYS A 384 -24.39 17.76 -24.36
CA CYS A 384 -24.79 17.57 -25.75
C CYS A 384 -24.98 16.09 -26.09
N PRO A 385 -26.04 15.47 -25.55
CA PRO A 385 -26.28 14.03 -25.72
C PRO A 385 -26.41 13.58 -27.17
N ALA A 386 -26.60 14.51 -28.11
CA ALA A 386 -26.74 14.22 -29.54
C ALA A 386 -25.41 14.12 -30.30
N ASP A 387 -24.29 14.45 -29.64
CA ASP A 387 -22.93 14.23 -30.14
C ASP A 387 -22.47 12.83 -29.71
N LEU A 388 -22.66 11.87 -30.62
CA LEU A 388 -22.52 10.45 -30.35
C LEU A 388 -21.12 9.91 -30.61
N ASP A 389 -20.24 10.70 -31.24
CA ASP A 389 -18.84 10.33 -31.48
C ASP A 389 -17.82 11.22 -30.76
N GLY A 390 -18.31 12.17 -29.94
CA GLY A 390 -17.50 13.00 -29.05
C GLY A 390 -16.62 14.01 -29.79
N ASP A 391 -16.92 14.33 -31.05
CA ASP A 391 -16.10 15.22 -31.88
C ASP A 391 -16.40 16.73 -31.69
N ALA A 392 -17.28 17.05 -30.73
CA ALA A 392 -17.83 18.37 -30.44
C ALA A 392 -18.72 18.95 -31.56
N VAL A 393 -19.25 18.11 -32.47
CA VAL A 393 -20.10 18.51 -33.58
C VAL A 393 -21.20 17.49 -33.88
N VAL A 394 -22.44 17.82 -33.50
CA VAL A 394 -23.61 17.06 -33.97
C VAL A 394 -23.79 17.21 -35.48
N GLY A 395 -23.54 16.14 -36.21
CA GLY A 395 -23.43 16.08 -37.65
C GLY A 395 -23.76 14.73 -38.27
N ALA A 396 -23.11 14.47 -39.41
CA ALA A 396 -23.42 13.31 -40.24
C ALA A 396 -22.88 11.99 -39.65
N ALA A 397 -21.88 12.06 -38.79
CA ALA A 397 -21.31 10.91 -38.10
C ALA A 397 -22.26 10.42 -37.00
N ASP A 398 -22.81 11.34 -36.20
CA ASP A 398 -23.83 11.06 -35.16
C ASP A 398 -25.10 10.50 -35.77
N LEU A 399 -25.54 11.09 -36.89
CA LEU A 399 -26.69 10.56 -37.61
C LEU A 399 -26.42 9.13 -38.12
N ALA A 400 -25.18 8.82 -38.51
CA ALA A 400 -24.82 7.46 -38.92
C ALA A 400 -24.80 6.51 -37.72
N ALA A 401 -24.29 6.93 -36.56
CA ALA A 401 -24.33 6.19 -35.30
C ALA A 401 -25.77 5.89 -34.86
N LEU A 402 -26.66 6.88 -34.91
CA LEU A 402 -28.08 6.70 -34.61
C LEU A 402 -28.76 5.71 -35.55
N LEU A 403 -28.51 5.81 -36.85
CA LEU A 403 -29.10 4.91 -37.83
C LEU A 403 -28.52 3.48 -37.74
N ALA A 404 -27.29 3.32 -37.24
CA ALA A 404 -26.69 2.02 -37.02
C ALA A 404 -27.35 1.26 -35.85
N ASN A 405 -27.84 1.99 -34.84
CA ASN A 405 -28.48 1.45 -33.65
C ASN A 405 -30.02 1.42 -33.69
N TRP A 406 -30.63 1.72 -34.85
CA TRP A 406 -32.08 1.79 -35.01
C TRP A 406 -32.79 0.47 -34.63
N SER A 407 -33.75 0.55 -33.69
CA SER A 407 -34.42 -0.63 -33.09
C SER A 407 -35.93 -0.67 -33.35
#